data_AF-A0A7C4BI62-F1
#
_entry.id   AF-A0A7C4BI62-F1
#
_cell.length_a   1.000
_cell.length_b   1.000
_cell.length_c   1.000
_cell.angle_alpha   90.00
_cell.angle_beta   90.00
_cell.angle_gamma   90.00
#
_symmetry.space_group_name_H-M   'P 1'
#
loop_
_entity.id
_entity.type
_entity.pdbx_description
1 polymer ?
#
loop_
_entity_poly.entity_id
_entity_poly.type
_entity_poly.pdbx_seq_one_letter_code
_entity_poly.pdbx_strand_id
1 'polypeptide(L)'
;MLERRVNYDNGNRSDYFILNQPVNYLIVKEVAKDEVIALKKLRQKDIVILSHINSIYDAEVKEIFEVRNNFLVLKDVDTSSWGVKEYYGIADGLPERRFSKIIFRNTGRRGFTFSINGKNVEKISECKDRSLLIEVKSIKYWKYYWEKLMMKLKKEVLP
;
A
#
# COMPACT_ATOMS: atom_id res chain seq x y z
N MET A 1 -34.47 12.34 1.82
CA MET A 1 -34.50 13.81 1.70
C MET A 1 -33.22 14.21 0.98
N LEU A 2 -33.32 14.37 -0.35
CA LEU A 2 -32.21 14.78 -1.22
C LEU A 2 -32.15 16.30 -1.22
N GLU A 3 -31.00 16.88 -0.91
CA GLU A 3 -30.67 18.23 -1.38
C GLU A 3 -29.44 18.15 -2.29
N ARG A 4 -29.71 18.00 -3.59
CA ARG A 4 -28.80 18.45 -4.65
C ARG A 4 -28.77 19.97 -4.59
N ARG A 5 -27.66 20.56 -4.16
CA ARG A 5 -27.30 21.93 -4.57
C ARG A 5 -26.41 21.83 -5.79
N VAL A 6 -27.02 22.00 -6.96
CA VAL A 6 -26.32 22.25 -8.21
C VAL A 6 -26.08 23.75 -8.28
N ASN A 7 -24.84 24.18 -8.06
CA ASN A 7 -24.42 25.55 -8.37
C ASN A 7 -23.65 25.52 -9.70
N TYR A 8 -24.30 26.08 -10.73
CA TYR A 8 -23.66 26.43 -12.00
C TYR A 8 -23.00 27.80 -11.82
N ASP A 9 -21.67 27.84 -11.84
CA ASP A 9 -20.91 29.08 -12.00
C ASP A 9 -19.61 28.81 -12.77
N ASN A 10 -19.58 29.28 -14.02
CA ASN A 10 -18.42 29.57 -14.86
C ASN A 10 -17.29 28.54 -14.90
N GLY A 11 -17.46 27.48 -15.72
CA GLY A 11 -16.49 26.85 -16.64
C GLY A 11 -15.05 26.48 -16.24
N ASN A 12 -14.55 26.88 -15.07
CA ASN A 12 -13.15 26.76 -14.66
C ASN A 12 -13.00 26.55 -13.15
N ARG A 13 -14.10 26.43 -12.39
CA ARG A 13 -14.04 26.27 -10.92
C ARG A 13 -14.09 24.82 -10.43
N SER A 14 -14.63 23.86 -11.17
CA SER A 14 -14.75 22.47 -10.68
C SER A 14 -13.40 21.78 -10.49
N ASP A 15 -12.45 22.05 -11.37
CA ASP A 15 -11.22 21.25 -11.47
C ASP A 15 -10.23 21.62 -10.36
N TYR A 16 -10.17 22.90 -9.98
CA TYR A 16 -9.35 23.37 -8.86
C TYR A 16 -9.76 22.76 -7.51
N PHE A 17 -11.05 22.49 -7.30
CA PHE A 17 -11.52 21.82 -6.08
C PHE A 17 -11.11 20.35 -6.09
N ILE A 18 -11.26 19.64 -7.20
CA ILE A 18 -10.87 18.22 -7.32
C ILE A 18 -9.36 18.04 -7.17
N LEU A 19 -8.55 18.93 -7.75
CA LEU A 19 -7.09 18.87 -7.68
C LEU A 19 -6.53 19.04 -6.27
N ASN A 20 -7.22 19.82 -5.42
CA ASN A 20 -6.82 20.05 -4.03
C ASN A 20 -7.42 19.06 -3.03
N GLN A 21 -8.39 18.23 -3.43
CA GLN A 21 -8.92 17.21 -2.54
C GLN A 21 -7.84 16.18 -2.17
N PRO A 22 -7.74 15.80 -0.89
CA PRO A 22 -6.80 14.79 -0.46
C PRO A 22 -7.25 13.42 -0.99
N VAL A 23 -6.28 12.63 -1.44
CA VAL A 23 -6.47 11.25 -1.84
C VAL A 23 -5.46 10.38 -1.14
N ASN A 24 -5.94 9.26 -0.61
CA ASN A 24 -5.09 8.27 0.03
C ASN A 24 -4.44 7.40 -1.04
N TYR A 25 -3.17 7.11 -0.85
CA TYR A 25 -2.42 6.28 -1.76
C TYR A 25 -1.37 5.50 -0.99
N LEU A 26 -1.03 4.37 -1.58
CA LEU A 26 0.05 3.51 -1.18
C LEU A 26 1.25 3.83 -2.06
N ILE A 27 2.38 4.05 -1.42
CA ILE A 27 3.68 4.18 -2.08
C ILE A 27 4.58 3.05 -1.62
N VAL A 28 5.24 2.41 -2.59
CA VAL A 28 6.29 1.43 -2.33
C VAL A 28 7.61 1.99 -2.82
N LYS A 29 8.61 2.02 -1.95
CA LYS A 29 9.93 2.57 -2.23
C LYS A 29 11.04 1.60 -1.92
N GLU A 30 12.15 1.67 -2.67
CA GLU A 30 13.43 1.10 -2.25
C GLU A 30 14.06 2.02 -1.19
N VAL A 31 14.31 1.48 0.01
CA VAL A 31 14.79 2.27 1.15
C VAL A 31 16.14 2.93 0.87
N ALA A 32 17.07 2.19 0.24
CA ALA A 32 18.44 2.66 0.03
C ALA A 32 18.56 3.82 -0.97
N LYS A 33 17.66 3.87 -1.96
CA LYS A 33 17.72 4.84 -3.08
C LYS A 33 16.62 5.89 -3.03
N ASP A 34 15.68 5.76 -2.09
CA ASP A 34 14.39 6.47 -2.07
C ASP A 34 13.63 6.39 -3.41
N GLU A 35 13.87 5.32 -4.18
CA GLU A 35 13.28 5.12 -5.50
C GLU A 35 11.84 4.62 -5.36
N VAL A 36 10.89 5.27 -6.03
CA VAL A 36 9.48 4.84 -6.03
C VAL A 36 9.28 3.69 -7.03
N ILE A 37 8.95 2.51 -6.50
CA ILE A 37 8.72 1.30 -7.29
C ILE A 37 7.27 1.24 -7.76
N ALA A 38 6.34 1.50 -6.85
CA ALA A 38 4.91 1.43 -7.10
C ALA A 38 4.15 2.55 -6.40
N LEU A 39 3.10 3.02 -7.07
CA LEU A 39 2.18 4.03 -6.57
C LEU A 39 0.75 3.61 -6.93
N LYS A 40 -0.10 3.39 -5.92
CA LYS A 40 -1.47 2.92 -6.08
C LYS A 40 -2.43 3.80 -5.29
N LYS A 41 -3.52 4.23 -5.92
CA LYS A 41 -4.60 4.95 -5.22
C LYS A 41 -5.30 3.96 -4.28
N LEU A 42 -5.58 4.38 -3.06
CA LEU A 42 -6.32 3.61 -2.06
C LEU A 42 -7.67 4.26 -1.77
N ARG A 43 -8.62 3.43 -1.36
CA ARG A 43 -9.92 3.81 -0.81
C ARG A 43 -10.03 3.26 0.61
N GLN A 44 -10.90 3.89 1.39
CA GLN A 44 -11.27 3.34 2.70
C GLN A 44 -11.83 1.94 2.53
N LYS A 45 -11.45 1.03 3.43
CA LYS A 45 -11.81 -0.40 3.42
C LYS A 45 -11.21 -1.22 2.28
N ASP A 46 -10.29 -0.66 1.48
CA ASP A 46 -9.49 -1.51 0.58
C ASP A 46 -8.73 -2.55 1.40
N ILE A 47 -8.68 -3.78 0.89
CA ILE A 47 -7.95 -4.88 1.49
C ILE A 47 -6.58 -4.98 0.82
N VAL A 48 -5.55 -4.99 1.64
CA VAL A 48 -4.16 -5.08 1.24
C VAL A 48 -3.58 -6.36 1.83
N ILE A 49 -2.98 -7.20 0.99
CA ILE A 49 -2.40 -8.47 1.44
C ILE A 49 -0.91 -8.48 1.14
N LEU A 50 -0.09 -8.69 2.18
CA LEU A 50 1.35 -8.94 2.05
C LEU A 50 1.60 -10.43 2.34
N SER A 51 1.98 -11.19 1.32
CA SER A 51 2.29 -12.61 1.46
C SER A 51 3.80 -12.83 1.43
N HIS A 52 4.31 -13.68 2.31
CA HIS A 52 5.73 -14.02 2.39
C HIS A 52 5.96 -15.30 3.21
N ILE A 53 7.16 -15.84 3.13
CA ILE A 53 7.63 -16.89 4.05
C ILE A 53 8.23 -16.23 5.29
N ASN A 54 7.69 -16.55 6.46
CA ASN A 54 8.23 -16.11 7.74
C ASN A 54 9.58 -16.77 8.01
N SER A 55 10.60 -15.97 8.35
CA SER A 55 11.97 -16.49 8.47
C SER A 55 12.28 -17.28 9.73
N ILE A 56 11.44 -17.17 10.76
CA ILE A 56 11.66 -17.89 12.02
C ILE A 56 11.10 -19.31 11.89
N TYR A 57 9.94 -19.43 11.26
CA TYR A 57 9.18 -20.68 11.22
C TYR A 57 9.15 -21.35 9.83
N ASP A 58 9.81 -20.75 8.83
CA ASP A 58 9.84 -21.20 7.43
C ASP A 58 8.44 -21.57 6.90
N ALA A 59 7.46 -20.72 7.19
CA ALA A 59 6.06 -20.97 6.91
C ALA A 59 5.45 -19.82 6.11
N GLU A 60 4.52 -20.13 5.23
CA GLU A 60 3.75 -19.13 4.49
C GLU A 60 2.86 -18.31 5.43
N VAL A 61 2.86 -17.00 5.20
CA VAL A 61 2.09 -16.03 5.95
C VAL A 61 1.47 -15.06 4.96
N LYS A 62 0.17 -14.78 5.12
CA LYS A 62 -0.50 -13.66 4.46
C LYS A 62 -1.02 -12.70 5.52
N GLU A 63 -0.39 -11.54 5.61
CA GLU A 63 -0.87 -10.46 6.47
C GLU A 63 -1.98 -9.70 5.73
N ILE A 64 -3.17 -9.66 6.32
CA ILE A 64 -4.36 -9.05 5.74
C ILE A 64 -4.62 -7.73 6.45
N PHE A 65 -4.48 -6.63 5.70
CA PHE A 65 -4.69 -5.28 6.19
C PHE A 65 -5.94 -4.65 5.59
N GLU A 66 -6.68 -3.89 6.40
CA GLU A 66 -7.74 -3.00 5.95
C GLU A 66 -7.21 -1.55 5.95
N VAL A 67 -7.43 -0.82 4.87
CA VAL A 67 -7.11 0.61 4.81
C VAL A 67 -8.12 1.40 5.63
N ARG A 68 -7.66 2.03 6.72
CA ARG A 68 -8.43 2.97 7.53
C ARG A 68 -7.70 4.29 7.66
N ASN A 69 -8.32 5.36 7.18
CA ASN A 69 -7.69 6.68 7.04
C ASN A 69 -6.35 6.56 6.32
N ASN A 70 -5.24 6.91 7.00
CA ASN A 70 -3.88 6.86 6.47
C ASN A 70 -3.07 5.68 7.05
N PHE A 71 -3.76 4.63 7.48
CA PHE A 71 -3.15 3.46 8.11
C PHE A 71 -3.58 2.18 7.42
N LEU A 72 -2.65 1.23 7.36
CA LEU A 72 -2.94 -0.19 7.21
C LEU A 72 -3.23 -0.75 8.59
N VAL A 73 -4.43 -1.28 8.78
CA VAL A 73 -4.83 -1.91 10.04
C VAL A 73 -4.80 -3.40 9.85
N LEU A 74 -3.92 -4.10 10.56
CA LEU A 74 -3.85 -5.56 10.48
C LEU A 74 -5.15 -6.15 11.04
N LYS A 75 -5.86 -6.91 10.21
CA LYS A 75 -7.14 -7.52 10.55
C LYS A 75 -7.03 -9.01 10.76
N ASP A 76 -6.15 -9.65 10.02
CA ASP A 76 -5.95 -11.08 10.12
C ASP A 76 -4.57 -11.46 9.58
N VAL A 77 -4.13 -12.67 9.93
CA VAL A 77 -2.91 -13.28 9.43
C VAL A 77 -3.23 -14.74 9.08
N ASP A 78 -3.32 -15.02 7.79
CA ASP A 78 -3.56 -16.37 7.28
C ASP A 78 -2.25 -17.16 7.24
N THR A 79 -2.18 -18.22 8.04
CA THR A 79 -1.04 -19.13 8.13
C THR A 79 -1.47 -20.47 8.71
N SER A 80 -0.84 -21.55 8.26
CA SER A 80 -1.00 -22.89 8.83
C SER A 80 -0.08 -23.13 10.03
N SER A 81 0.97 -22.32 10.21
CA SER A 81 1.98 -22.54 11.25
C SER A 81 1.51 -22.07 12.62
N TRP A 82 1.51 -22.99 13.58
CA TRP A 82 1.15 -22.67 14.97
C TRP A 82 2.15 -21.70 15.61
N GLY A 83 3.45 -21.86 15.35
CA GLY A 83 4.47 -20.93 15.84
C GLY A 83 4.31 -19.52 15.29
N VAL A 84 3.86 -19.37 14.04
CA VAL A 84 3.50 -18.04 13.50
C VAL A 84 2.27 -17.49 14.22
N LYS A 85 1.25 -18.31 14.48
CA LYS A 85 0.05 -17.87 15.21
C LYS A 85 0.39 -17.34 16.60
N GLU A 86 1.25 -18.02 17.33
CA GLU A 86 1.77 -17.53 18.62
C GLU A 86 2.56 -16.23 18.46
N TYR A 87 3.50 -16.18 17.51
CA TYR A 87 4.33 -14.99 17.27
C TYR A 87 3.50 -13.74 16.95
N TYR A 88 2.41 -13.88 16.20
CA TYR A 88 1.51 -12.78 15.90
C TYR A 88 0.48 -12.51 17.02
N GLY A 89 0.38 -13.37 18.04
CA GLY A 89 -0.63 -13.28 19.09
C GLY A 89 -2.04 -13.60 18.60
N ILE A 90 -2.17 -14.42 17.55
CA ILE A 90 -3.47 -14.81 16.96
C ILE A 90 -4.23 -15.72 17.93
N ALA A 91 -3.50 -16.61 18.63
CA ALA A 91 -4.09 -17.57 19.57
C ALA A 91 -4.88 -16.90 20.71
N ASP A 92 -4.45 -15.70 21.13
CA ASP A 92 -5.05 -14.93 22.23
C ASP A 92 -6.01 -13.83 21.76
N GLY A 93 -6.29 -13.76 20.45
CA GLY A 93 -7.01 -12.66 19.81
C GLY A 93 -6.06 -11.60 19.27
N LEU A 94 -5.96 -11.54 17.93
CA LEU A 94 -5.03 -10.65 17.23
C LEU A 94 -5.24 -9.18 17.65
N PRO A 95 -4.27 -8.55 18.34
CA PRO A 95 -4.41 -7.16 18.76
C PRO A 95 -4.45 -6.24 17.54
N GLU A 96 -5.26 -5.17 17.59
CA GLU A 96 -5.32 -4.22 16.48
C GLU A 96 -3.97 -3.50 16.34
N ARG A 97 -3.26 -3.76 15.23
CA ARG A 97 -2.01 -3.08 14.89
C ARG A 97 -2.25 -2.14 13.72
N ARG A 98 -1.74 -0.91 13.84
CA ARG A 98 -1.90 0.15 12.82
C ARG A 98 -0.54 0.57 12.30
N PHE A 99 -0.39 0.61 10.99
CA PHE A 99 0.87 0.92 10.33
C PHE A 99 0.65 2.07 9.34
N SER A 100 1.32 3.20 9.56
CA SER A 100 1.47 4.22 8.51
C SER A 100 2.58 3.83 7.53
N LYS A 101 3.52 2.99 7.99
CA LYS A 101 4.70 2.51 7.27
C LYS A 101 4.99 1.06 7.65
N ILE A 102 5.39 0.25 6.68
CA ILE A 102 5.88 -1.12 6.86
C ILE A 102 7.19 -1.23 6.08
N ILE A 103 8.28 -1.57 6.77
CA ILE A 103 9.58 -1.82 6.16
C ILE A 103 9.82 -3.33 6.18
N PHE A 104 10.20 -3.89 5.04
CA PHE A 104 10.55 -5.30 4.94
C PHE A 104 11.69 -5.51 3.96
N ARG A 105 12.44 -6.60 4.15
CA ARG A 105 13.50 -7.02 3.23
C ARG A 105 12.95 -8.09 2.30
N ASN A 106 12.81 -7.77 1.02
CA ASN A 106 12.29 -8.69 0.01
C ASN A 106 13.37 -9.69 -0.43
N THR A 107 13.73 -10.64 0.41
CA THR A 107 14.72 -11.64 0.01
C THR A 107 14.12 -12.64 -0.98
N GLY A 108 14.91 -13.08 -1.96
CA GLY A 108 14.44 -14.01 -2.99
C GLY A 108 13.86 -15.32 -2.43
N ARG A 109 14.38 -15.79 -1.29
CA ARG A 109 13.88 -16.98 -0.58
C ARG A 109 12.51 -16.80 0.09
N ARG A 110 12.12 -15.57 0.40
CA ARG A 110 10.87 -15.30 1.13
C ARG A 110 9.66 -15.09 0.23
N GLY A 111 9.86 -14.93 -1.08
CA GLY A 111 8.78 -14.89 -2.06
C GLY A 111 7.74 -13.80 -1.81
N PHE A 112 8.16 -12.57 -1.47
CA PHE A 112 7.19 -11.52 -1.15
C PHE A 112 6.28 -11.21 -2.34
N THR A 113 4.99 -11.20 -2.06
CA THR A 113 3.96 -10.71 -2.98
C THR A 113 3.08 -9.71 -2.27
N PHE A 114 2.51 -8.80 -3.04
CA PHE A 114 1.70 -7.72 -2.50
C PHE A 114 0.52 -7.47 -3.42
N SER A 115 -0.68 -7.49 -2.86
CA SER A 115 -1.92 -7.28 -3.62
C SER A 115 -2.84 -6.29 -2.93
N ILE A 116 -3.64 -5.60 -3.73
CA ILE A 116 -4.68 -4.68 -3.28
C ILE A 116 -5.99 -5.12 -3.94
N ASN A 117 -6.99 -5.46 -3.13
CA ASN A 117 -8.28 -6.00 -3.58
C ASN A 117 -8.10 -7.15 -4.58
N GLY A 118 -7.20 -8.08 -4.28
CA GLY A 118 -6.88 -9.25 -5.12
C GLY A 118 -6.04 -8.95 -6.37
N LYS A 119 -5.70 -7.69 -6.65
CA LYS A 119 -4.84 -7.31 -7.78
C LYS A 119 -3.40 -7.17 -7.32
N ASN A 120 -2.49 -7.96 -7.91
CA ASN A 120 -1.07 -7.89 -7.61
C ASN A 120 -0.50 -6.51 -7.99
N VAL A 121 0.38 -6.00 -7.14
CA VAL A 121 1.19 -4.83 -7.43
C VAL A 121 2.47 -5.31 -8.10
N GLU A 122 2.39 -5.39 -9.42
CA GLU A 122 3.49 -5.73 -10.31
C GLU A 122 4.72 -4.86 -9.98
N LYS A 123 5.91 -5.48 -10.03
CA LYS A 123 7.27 -5.00 -9.65
C LYS A 123 7.78 -5.32 -8.25
N ILE A 124 6.92 -5.58 -7.26
CA ILE A 124 7.45 -5.90 -5.91
C ILE A 124 8.26 -7.19 -5.95
N SER A 125 7.76 -8.20 -6.66
CA SER A 125 8.45 -9.48 -6.89
C SER A 125 9.78 -9.35 -7.66
N GLU A 126 9.96 -8.28 -8.45
CA GLU A 126 11.17 -8.00 -9.23
C GLU A 126 12.27 -7.36 -8.36
N CYS A 127 11.90 -6.71 -7.25
CA CYS A 127 12.82 -6.06 -6.33
C CYS A 127 13.44 -7.03 -5.31
N LYS A 128 14.03 -8.13 -5.79
CA LYS A 128 14.68 -9.15 -4.96
C LYS A 128 15.91 -8.60 -4.24
N ASP A 129 16.09 -9.06 -3.01
CA ASP A 129 17.15 -8.75 -2.06
C ASP A 129 17.29 -7.27 -1.69
N ARG A 130 16.24 -6.48 -1.95
CA ARG A 130 16.14 -5.06 -1.60
C ARG A 130 15.29 -4.84 -0.36
N SER A 131 15.62 -3.80 0.40
CA SER A 131 14.77 -3.30 1.49
C SER A 131 13.70 -2.38 0.91
N LEU A 132 12.44 -2.72 1.15
CA LEU A 132 11.28 -2.00 0.65
C LEU A 132 10.52 -1.35 1.80
N LEU A 133 9.99 -0.16 1.53
CA LEU A 133 9.09 0.57 2.40
C LEU A 133 7.73 0.67 1.72
N ILE A 134 6.69 0.13 2.36
CA ILE A 134 5.29 0.46 2.06
C ILE A 134 4.89 1.60 2.98
N GLU A 135 4.31 2.65 2.42
CA GLU A 135 3.79 3.78 3.19
C GLU A 135 2.40 4.16 2.67
N VAL A 136 1.49 4.46 3.60
CA VAL A 136 0.19 5.04 3.28
C VAL A 136 0.25 6.53 3.57
N LYS A 137 -0.06 7.33 2.54
CA LYS A 137 -0.06 8.79 2.62
C LYS A 137 -1.37 9.35 2.09
N SER A 138 -1.71 10.54 2.56
CA SER A 138 -2.75 11.38 1.98
C SER A 138 -2.08 12.60 1.35
N ILE A 139 -2.25 12.80 0.05
CA ILE A 139 -1.74 13.97 -0.66
C ILE A 139 -2.83 14.58 -1.53
N LYS A 140 -2.61 15.83 -1.94
CA LYS A 140 -3.44 16.48 -2.94
C LYS A 140 -3.43 15.70 -4.25
N TYR A 141 -4.58 15.64 -4.91
CA TYR A 141 -4.77 14.89 -6.14
C TYR A 141 -3.75 15.25 -7.24
N TRP A 142 -3.45 16.54 -7.44
CA TRP A 142 -2.45 16.96 -8.44
C TRP A 142 -1.06 16.38 -8.14
N LYS A 143 -0.67 16.31 -6.86
CA LYS A 143 0.63 15.76 -6.45
C LYS A 143 0.71 14.27 -6.77
N TYR A 144 -0.40 13.54 -6.63
CA TYR A 144 -0.45 12.13 -7.01
C TYR A 144 -0.18 11.93 -8.50
N TYR A 145 -0.83 12.72 -9.37
CA TYR A 145 -0.59 12.62 -10.82
C TYR A 145 0.80 13.07 -11.22
N TRP A 146 1.34 14.09 -10.54
CA TRP A 146 2.70 14.53 -10.74
C TRP A 146 3.72 13.42 -10.44
N GLU A 147 3.62 12.78 -9.26
CA GLU A 147 4.48 11.64 -8.89
C GLU A 147 4.36 10.50 -9.91
N LYS A 148 3.13 10.18 -10.33
CA LYS A 148 2.87 9.14 -11.33
C LYS A 148 3.49 9.47 -12.70
N LEU A 149 3.45 10.74 -13.11
CA LEU A 149 4.09 11.21 -14.34
C LEU A 149 5.61 11.12 -14.24
N MET A 150 6.20 11.62 -13.15
CA MET A 150 7.64 11.55 -12.91
C MET A 150 8.17 10.11 -12.89
N MET A 151 7.41 9.17 -12.32
CA MET A 151 7.73 7.74 -12.37
C MET A 151 7.75 7.17 -13.79
N LYS A 152 6.88 7.64 -14.68
CA LYS A 152 6.86 7.21 -16.09
C LYS A 152 8.05 7.79 -16.85
N LEU A 153 8.29 9.09 -16.71
CA LEU A 153 9.39 9.77 -17.38
C LEU A 153 10.76 9.19 -17.00
N LYS A 154 10.99 8.89 -15.71
CA LYS A 154 12.24 8.26 -15.26
C LYS A 154 12.51 6.89 -15.91
N LYS A 155 11.46 6.15 -16.26
CA LYS A 155 11.59 4.85 -16.95
C LYS A 155 11.90 4.96 -18.43
N GLU A 156 11.53 6.08 -19.06
CA GLU A 156 11.74 6.30 -20.49
C GLU A 156 13.08 6.99 -20.78
N VAL A 157 13.61 7.76 -19.82
CA VAL A 157 14.83 8.57 -19.99
C VAL A 157 16.11 7.86 -19.52
N LEU A 158 16.01 6.79 -18.72
CA LEU A 158 17.15 5.97 -18.29
C LEU A 158 16.93 4.52 -18.74
N PRO A 159 17.63 4.05 -19.80
CA PRO A 159 17.71 2.62 -20.11
C PRO A 159 18.48 1.83 -19.05
#